data_AF-A0A254RJZ3-F1
#
_entry.id   AF-A0A254RJZ3-F1
#
_cell.length_a   1.000
_cell.length_b   1.000
_cell.length_c   1.000
_cell.angle_alpha   90.00
_cell.angle_beta   90.00
_cell.angle_gamma   90.00
#
_symmetry.space_group_name_H-M   'P 1'
#
loop_
_entity.id
_entity.type
_entity.pdbx_description
1 polymer ?
#
loop_
_entity_poly.entity_id
_entity_poly.type
_entity_poly.pdbx_seq_one_letter_code
_entity_poly.pdbx_strand_id
1 'polypeptide(L)'
;MGIKVIHVDRENFRTIYKLQVYEIVGLSTPKYRLDEDGRPKDYRNKPGFCIFGTDAGYFETLAEAEKHIKRIAAQGDWDLYGFVVSERPLGHIISGMRDISTRRYLKDGTLWQVSSTSGVCRCDGKNMELGDTGFYGRDPETIRFKEGDIVEIANDEFVELAIVWQTPATKEQMKPIWDALGGATGEKFPDNYPDILDDRYVVAILNPLDADVFCIRTDIPPTVDVLPPSQPVSKTLAAKLRKALRQTKKEECPENYVPKVEDFI
;
A
#
# COMPACT_ATOMS: atom_id res chain seq x y z
N MET A 1 -0.10 -35.50 8.08
CA MET A 1 1.07 -35.22 7.20
C MET A 1 1.46 -33.79 7.45
N GLY A 2 2.62 -33.54 8.08
CA GLY A 2 3.10 -32.18 8.33
C GLY A 2 3.34 -31.44 7.01
N ILE A 3 2.89 -30.20 6.93
CA ILE A 3 3.12 -29.35 5.75
C ILE A 3 4.58 -28.88 5.83
N LYS A 4 5.37 -29.20 4.79
CA LYS A 4 6.79 -28.85 4.73
C LYS A 4 6.96 -27.48 4.10
N VAL A 5 7.45 -26.52 4.89
CA VAL A 5 7.87 -25.20 4.42
C VAL A 5 9.31 -25.28 3.89
N ILE A 6 9.57 -24.65 2.74
CA ILE A 6 10.91 -24.53 2.18
C ILE A 6 11.43 -23.11 2.45
N HIS A 7 12.56 -23.02 3.13
CA HIS A 7 13.26 -21.76 3.33
C HIS A 7 14.18 -21.52 2.13
N VAL A 8 14.08 -20.34 1.54
CA VAL A 8 14.92 -19.96 0.40
C VAL A 8 15.40 -18.53 0.63
N ASP A 9 16.71 -18.31 0.59
CA ASP A 9 17.22 -16.94 0.67
C ASP A 9 16.74 -16.15 -0.54
N ARG A 10 16.29 -14.91 -0.31
CA ARG A 10 15.82 -14.00 -1.36
C ARG A 10 16.83 -13.86 -2.52
N GLU A 11 18.13 -13.86 -2.21
CA GLU A 11 19.22 -13.74 -3.19
C GLU A 11 19.29 -14.90 -4.19
N ASN A 12 18.69 -16.05 -3.84
CA ASN A 12 18.64 -17.22 -4.72
C ASN A 12 17.50 -17.16 -5.74
N PHE A 13 16.62 -16.15 -5.66
CA PHE A 13 15.64 -15.89 -6.70
C PHE A 13 16.23 -15.01 -7.78
N ARG A 14 16.27 -15.53 -9.01
CA ARG A 14 16.33 -14.63 -10.17
C ARG A 14 15.02 -13.86 -10.22
N THR A 15 15.09 -12.55 -10.24
CA THR A 15 13.92 -11.67 -10.27
C THR A 15 13.83 -10.91 -11.59
N ILE A 16 12.64 -10.37 -11.84
CA ILE A 16 12.37 -9.38 -12.88
C ILE A 16 11.63 -8.20 -12.24
N TYR A 17 11.88 -7.01 -12.77
CA TYR A 17 11.22 -5.78 -12.33
C TYR A 17 10.17 -5.39 -13.35
N LYS A 18 8.91 -5.42 -12.93
CA LYS A 18 7.78 -4.92 -13.71
C LYS A 18 7.60 -3.43 -13.42
N LEU A 19 7.64 -2.59 -14.46
CA LEU A 19 7.33 -1.16 -14.36
C LEU A 19 5.91 -0.91 -14.85
N GLN A 20 5.08 -0.33 -13.98
CA GLN A 20 3.78 0.22 -14.33
C GLN A 20 3.81 1.74 -14.25
N VAL A 21 3.23 2.38 -15.26
CA VAL A 21 2.99 3.82 -15.33
C VAL A 21 1.51 4.05 -15.09
N TYR A 22 1.19 4.96 -14.19
CA TYR A 22 -0.19 5.34 -13.90
C TYR A 22 -0.46 6.73 -14.46
N GLU A 23 -1.54 6.84 -15.21
CA GLU A 23 -2.03 8.08 -15.81
C GLU A 23 -3.40 8.42 -15.24
N ILE A 24 -3.69 9.71 -15.11
CA ILE A 24 -4.99 10.23 -14.69
C ILE A 24 -5.97 10.06 -15.85
N VAL A 25 -7.08 9.38 -15.60
CA VAL A 25 -8.10 9.16 -16.62
C VAL A 25 -9.17 10.23 -16.55
N GLY A 26 -9.34 10.93 -17.66
CA GLY A 26 -10.60 11.57 -18.01
C GLY A 26 -11.01 12.75 -17.13
N LEU A 27 -10.24 13.83 -17.12
CA LEU A 27 -10.73 15.19 -16.87
C LEU A 27 -9.73 16.18 -17.48
N SER A 28 -10.20 17.21 -18.19
CA SER A 28 -9.33 18.32 -18.65
C SER A 28 -8.68 19.11 -17.50
N THR A 29 -9.15 18.91 -16.26
CA THR A 29 -8.53 19.35 -15.01
C THR A 29 -8.88 18.39 -13.87
N PRO A 30 -7.96 17.48 -13.46
CA PRO A 30 -8.18 16.62 -12.32
C PRO A 30 -8.39 17.43 -11.05
N LYS A 31 -9.45 17.13 -10.33
CA LYS A 31 -9.76 17.72 -9.02
C LYS A 31 -10.44 16.64 -8.19
N TYR A 32 -10.21 16.62 -6.89
CA TYR A 32 -10.99 15.77 -6.00
C TYR A 32 -12.45 16.22 -6.03
N ARG A 33 -13.32 15.32 -6.48
CA ARG A 33 -14.75 15.55 -6.53
C ARG A 33 -15.46 14.35 -5.92
N LEU A 34 -16.61 14.63 -5.36
CA LEU A 34 -17.60 13.61 -5.09
C LEU A 34 -18.43 13.50 -6.37
N ASP A 35 -18.76 12.29 -6.82
CA ASP A 35 -19.72 12.13 -7.91
C ASP A 35 -21.08 12.67 -7.46
N GLU A 36 -21.51 13.81 -8.01
CA GLU A 36 -22.78 14.47 -7.68
C GLU A 36 -23.98 13.65 -8.18
N ASP A 37 -23.79 12.82 -9.21
CA ASP A 37 -24.82 11.97 -9.80
C ASP A 37 -25.08 10.67 -9.01
N GLY A 38 -24.42 10.49 -7.86
CA GLY A 38 -24.70 9.47 -6.86
C GLY A 38 -25.08 8.12 -7.45
N ARG A 39 -24.11 7.36 -7.98
CA ARG A 39 -24.38 5.95 -8.32
C ARG A 39 -24.13 5.13 -7.05
N PRO A 40 -25.16 4.55 -6.42
CA PRO A 40 -25.00 3.81 -5.15
C PRO A 40 -24.33 2.43 -5.29
N LYS A 41 -23.87 2.05 -6.49
CA LYS A 41 -23.39 0.69 -6.77
C LYS A 41 -21.89 0.56 -7.03
N ASP A 42 -21.19 1.67 -7.27
CA ASP A 42 -19.73 1.64 -7.40
C ASP A 42 -19.11 2.27 -6.16
N TYR A 43 -18.01 1.70 -5.69
CA TYR A 43 -17.13 2.20 -4.62
C TYR A 43 -16.56 3.63 -4.87
N ARG A 44 -17.07 4.35 -5.88
CA ARG A 44 -16.52 5.54 -6.54
C ARG A 44 -17.13 6.87 -6.08
N ASN A 45 -18.12 6.86 -5.18
CA ASN A 45 -18.61 8.11 -4.60
C ASN A 45 -17.64 8.72 -3.55
N LYS A 46 -16.44 8.17 -3.41
CA LYS A 46 -15.37 8.72 -2.56
C LYS A 46 -14.75 9.94 -3.24
N PRO A 47 -14.27 10.96 -2.47
CA PRO A 47 -13.60 12.12 -3.05
C PRO A 47 -12.29 11.68 -3.73
N GLY A 48 -12.26 11.69 -5.05
CA GLY A 48 -11.15 11.09 -5.79
C GLY A 48 -11.15 11.38 -7.29
N PHE A 49 -10.32 10.64 -8.02
CA PHE A 49 -10.28 10.61 -9.48
C PHE A 49 -9.73 9.27 -9.99
N CYS A 50 -10.09 8.91 -11.22
CA CYS A 50 -9.65 7.66 -11.83
C CYS A 50 -8.20 7.75 -12.30
N ILE A 51 -7.47 6.65 -12.13
CA ILE A 51 -6.17 6.44 -12.76
C ILE A 51 -6.21 5.14 -13.55
N PHE A 52 -5.26 4.96 -14.46
CA PHE A 52 -5.10 3.73 -15.21
C PHE A 52 -3.63 3.34 -15.27
N GLY A 53 -3.34 2.13 -14.81
CA GLY A 53 -2.01 1.54 -14.86
C GLY A 53 -1.76 0.84 -16.19
N THR A 54 -0.69 1.22 -16.89
CA THR A 54 -0.18 0.51 -18.08
C THR A 54 1.19 -0.09 -17.79
N ASP A 55 1.40 -1.33 -18.23
CA ASP A 55 2.71 -1.97 -18.22
C ASP A 55 3.65 -1.23 -19.19
N ALA A 56 4.64 -0.53 -18.66
CA ALA A 56 5.63 0.19 -19.47
C ALA A 56 6.87 -0.65 -19.79
N GLY A 57 7.08 -1.75 -19.06
CA GLY A 57 8.14 -2.69 -19.38
C GLY A 57 8.47 -3.69 -18.28
N TYR A 58 9.33 -4.63 -18.64
CA TYR A 58 9.89 -5.66 -17.78
C TYR A 58 11.41 -5.59 -17.90
N PHE A 59 12.11 -5.53 -16.77
CA PHE A 59 13.54 -5.25 -16.70
C PHE A 59 14.28 -6.28 -15.85
N GLU A 60 15.51 -6.63 -16.22
CA GLU A 60 16.33 -7.55 -15.43
C GLU A 60 16.89 -6.89 -14.17
N THR A 61 17.08 -5.56 -14.21
CA THR A 61 17.60 -4.81 -13.07
C THR A 61 16.70 -3.64 -12.68
N LEU A 62 16.69 -3.30 -11.39
CA LEU A 62 16.00 -2.12 -10.88
C LEU A 62 16.54 -0.83 -11.55
N ALA A 63 17.84 -0.74 -11.76
CA ALA A 63 18.49 0.43 -12.36
C ALA A 63 17.97 0.71 -13.79
N GLU A 64 17.66 -0.32 -14.57
CA GLU A 64 17.07 -0.18 -15.90
C GLU A 64 15.63 0.33 -15.84
N ALA A 65 14.82 -0.18 -14.90
CA ALA A 65 13.47 0.31 -14.65
C ALA A 65 13.50 1.79 -14.24
N GLU A 66 14.37 2.17 -13.30
CA GLU A 66 14.53 3.55 -12.83
C GLU A 66 15.04 4.50 -13.93
N LYS A 67 15.88 4.01 -14.84
CA LYS A 67 16.29 4.79 -16.03
C LYS A 67 15.09 5.08 -16.93
N HIS A 68 14.15 4.16 -17.07
CA HIS A 68 12.92 4.37 -17.84
C HIS A 68 11.97 5.33 -17.13
N ILE A 69 11.81 5.23 -15.81
CA ILE A 69 11.05 6.21 -15.00
C ILE A 69 11.57 7.63 -15.27
N LYS A 70 12.87 7.84 -15.14
CA LYS A 70 13.49 9.16 -15.40
C LYS A 70 13.24 9.65 -16.82
N ARG A 71 13.28 8.77 -17.81
CA ARG A 71 13.01 9.11 -19.21
C ARG A 71 11.55 9.55 -19.41
N ILE A 72 10.59 8.81 -18.83
CA ILE A 72 9.16 9.11 -18.96
C ILE A 72 8.83 10.40 -18.20
N ALA A 73 9.26 10.53 -16.95
CA ALA A 73 9.06 11.74 -16.14
C ALA A 73 9.64 13.00 -16.82
N ALA A 74 10.78 12.89 -17.50
CA ALA A 74 11.39 13.99 -18.23
C ALA A 74 10.60 14.48 -19.45
N GLN A 75 9.63 13.71 -19.95
CA GLN A 75 8.73 14.14 -21.03
C GLN A 75 7.75 15.23 -20.56
N GLY A 76 7.51 15.32 -19.24
CA GLY A 76 6.66 16.35 -18.65
C GLY A 76 5.19 16.20 -19.01
N ASP A 77 4.70 14.97 -19.15
CA ASP A 77 3.30 14.70 -19.41
C ASP A 77 2.43 15.18 -18.23
N TRP A 78 1.35 15.88 -18.55
CA TRP A 78 0.43 16.47 -17.59
C TRP A 78 -0.48 15.41 -16.93
N ASP A 79 -0.78 14.32 -17.65
CA ASP A 79 -1.68 13.28 -17.18
C ASP A 79 -0.95 12.20 -16.37
N LEU A 80 0.38 12.27 -16.26
CA LEU A 80 1.17 11.33 -15.47
C LEU A 80 0.88 11.46 -13.97
N TYR A 81 0.41 10.38 -13.35
CA TYR A 81 0.17 10.30 -11.91
C TYR A 81 1.40 9.81 -11.14
N GLY A 82 2.06 8.76 -11.63
CA GLY A 82 3.23 8.18 -10.98
C GLY A 82 3.58 6.79 -11.51
N PHE A 83 4.43 6.09 -10.76
CA PHE A 83 4.97 4.80 -11.18
C PHE A 83 4.98 3.79 -10.04
N VAL A 84 4.85 2.52 -10.41
CA VAL A 84 5.08 1.38 -9.52
C VAL A 84 6.12 0.47 -10.14
N VAL A 85 7.12 0.07 -9.36
CA VAL A 85 8.04 -1.01 -9.71
C VAL A 85 7.82 -2.17 -8.77
N SER A 86 7.39 -3.29 -9.33
CA SER A 86 7.19 -4.56 -8.63
C SER A 86 8.31 -5.54 -8.96
N GLU A 87 8.99 -6.05 -7.94
CA GLU A 87 9.97 -7.12 -8.07
C GLU A 87 9.26 -8.47 -7.99
N ARG A 88 9.43 -9.32 -9.00
CA ARG A 88 8.77 -10.63 -9.08
C ARG A 88 9.78 -11.74 -9.35
N PRO A 89 9.58 -12.96 -8.82
CA PRO A 89 10.43 -14.10 -9.15
C PRO A 89 10.23 -14.50 -10.62
N LEU A 90 11.34 -14.73 -11.32
CA LEU A 90 11.34 -15.09 -12.73
C LEU A 90 11.26 -16.61 -12.91
N GLY A 91 10.33 -17.08 -13.75
CA GLY A 91 10.22 -18.50 -14.10
C GLY A 91 9.45 -19.35 -13.09
N HIS A 92 8.75 -18.70 -12.15
CA HIS A 92 8.03 -19.34 -11.06
C HIS A 92 6.52 -19.09 -11.13
N ILE A 93 5.72 -20.06 -10.71
CA ILE A 93 4.27 -19.92 -10.55
C ILE A 93 3.97 -19.47 -9.12
N ILE A 94 3.44 -18.27 -8.97
CA ILE A 94 3.03 -17.71 -7.67
C ILE A 94 1.51 -17.76 -7.56
N SER A 95 1.01 -18.07 -6.37
CA SER A 95 -0.42 -18.00 -6.04
C SER A 95 -0.71 -16.69 -5.32
N GLY A 96 -1.61 -15.87 -5.87
CA GLY A 96 -1.89 -14.52 -5.39
C GLY A 96 -0.93 -13.48 -5.98
N MET A 97 -1.38 -12.21 -6.08
CA MET A 97 -0.51 -11.11 -6.48
C MET A 97 0.30 -10.65 -5.29
N ARG A 98 1.48 -11.23 -5.13
CA ARG A 98 2.36 -10.91 -4.01
C ARG A 98 3.76 -10.71 -4.57
N ASP A 99 4.24 -9.47 -4.49
CA ASP A 99 5.57 -9.09 -4.99
C ASP A 99 6.65 -9.41 -3.94
N ILE A 100 7.91 -9.52 -4.39
CA ILE A 100 9.07 -9.64 -3.50
C ILE A 100 9.36 -8.29 -2.84
N SER A 101 9.26 -7.22 -3.61
CA SER A 101 9.31 -5.85 -3.11
C SER A 101 8.56 -4.94 -4.06
N THR A 102 8.06 -3.83 -3.53
CA THR A 102 7.32 -2.82 -4.30
C THR A 102 7.91 -1.44 -4.03
N ARG A 103 8.05 -0.64 -5.08
CA ARG A 103 8.53 0.74 -5.00
C ARG A 103 7.55 1.67 -5.67
N ARG A 104 7.20 2.75 -4.98
CA ARG A 104 6.32 3.81 -5.48
C ARG A 104 7.15 5.03 -5.84
N TYR A 105 6.93 5.59 -7.03
CA TYR A 105 7.55 6.82 -7.47
C TYR A 105 6.48 7.85 -7.82
N LEU A 106 6.75 9.12 -7.52
CA LEU A 106 5.90 10.25 -7.89
C LEU A 106 6.02 10.55 -9.39
N LYS A 107 5.12 11.39 -9.92
CA LYS A 107 5.12 11.79 -11.35
C LYS A 107 6.43 12.39 -11.85
N ASP A 108 7.22 13.01 -10.97
CA ASP A 108 8.53 13.58 -11.32
C ASP A 108 9.66 12.52 -11.33
N GLY A 109 9.34 11.26 -11.04
CA GLY A 109 10.27 10.16 -10.94
C GLY A 109 10.97 10.04 -9.58
N THR A 110 10.61 10.86 -8.59
CA THR A 110 11.14 10.76 -7.23
C THR A 110 10.66 9.48 -6.56
N LEU A 111 11.58 8.69 -5.99
CA LEU A 111 11.25 7.54 -5.16
C LEU A 111 10.53 8.01 -3.89
N TRP A 112 9.27 7.62 -3.75
CA TRP A 112 8.42 8.00 -2.62
C TRP A 112 8.57 7.03 -1.47
N GLN A 113 8.29 5.75 -1.75
CA GLN A 113 8.18 4.70 -0.75
C GLN A 113 8.71 3.38 -1.29
N VAL A 114 9.23 2.56 -0.38
CA VAL A 114 9.63 1.18 -0.63
C VAL A 114 8.89 0.31 0.39
N SER A 115 8.41 -0.85 -0.05
CA SER A 115 8.11 -1.99 0.80
C SER A 115 9.03 -3.13 0.37
N SER A 116 9.90 -3.56 1.29
CA SER A 116 10.79 -4.71 1.11
C SER A 116 10.20 -6.00 1.70
N THR A 117 8.99 -5.92 2.26
CA THR A 117 8.27 -7.06 2.79
C THR A 117 7.69 -7.84 1.63
N SER A 118 8.03 -9.12 1.55
CA SER A 118 7.52 -9.97 0.50
C SER A 118 6.18 -10.55 0.91
N GLY A 119 5.21 -10.56 0.00
CA GLY A 119 4.03 -11.38 0.19
C GLY A 119 4.22 -12.84 -0.28
N VAL A 120 5.29 -13.17 -1.02
CA VAL A 120 5.42 -14.50 -1.65
C VAL A 120 5.61 -15.59 -0.60
N CYS A 121 4.51 -16.28 -0.26
CA CYS A 121 4.50 -17.41 0.67
C CYS A 121 4.30 -18.77 -0.03
N ARG A 122 4.00 -18.75 -1.34
CA ARG A 122 3.76 -19.96 -2.13
C ARG A 122 4.29 -19.83 -3.55
N CYS A 123 5.16 -20.77 -3.93
CA CYS A 123 5.84 -20.80 -5.22
C CYS A 123 5.91 -22.25 -5.74
N ASP A 124 5.60 -22.45 -7.02
CA ASP A 124 5.62 -23.75 -7.70
C ASP A 124 4.85 -24.84 -6.95
N GLY A 125 3.69 -24.44 -6.40
CA GLY A 125 2.79 -25.30 -5.66
C GLY A 125 3.21 -25.60 -4.20
N LYS A 126 4.36 -25.10 -3.74
CA LYS A 126 4.93 -25.37 -2.41
C LYS A 126 4.89 -24.13 -1.52
N ASN A 127 4.68 -24.35 -0.23
CA ASN A 127 4.79 -23.29 0.77
C ASN A 127 6.25 -22.95 1.00
N MET A 128 6.53 -21.67 1.11
CA MET A 128 7.89 -21.18 1.23
C MET A 128 7.99 -19.92 2.08
N GLU A 129 9.21 -19.70 2.57
CA GLU A 129 9.59 -18.51 3.29
C GLU A 129 10.84 -17.90 2.63
N LEU A 130 10.75 -16.63 2.24
CA LEU A 130 11.80 -15.92 1.53
C LEU A 130 12.81 -15.25 2.47
N GLY A 131 13.46 -16.01 3.35
CA GLY A 131 14.40 -15.44 4.33
C GLY A 131 13.78 -14.29 5.15
N ASP A 132 14.59 -13.29 5.49
CA ASP A 132 14.21 -12.13 6.34
C ASP A 132 13.36 -11.09 5.59
N THR A 133 12.23 -11.51 5.01
CA THR A 133 11.30 -10.65 4.24
C THR A 133 9.98 -10.39 4.95
N GLY A 134 9.88 -10.73 6.24
CA GLY A 134 8.73 -10.38 7.08
C GLY A 134 8.63 -8.87 7.33
N PHE A 135 7.50 -8.44 7.90
CA PHE A 135 7.36 -7.07 8.38
C PHE A 135 7.91 -6.93 9.80
N TYR A 136 9.10 -6.35 9.92
CA TYR A 136 9.77 -6.10 11.20
C TYR A 136 9.45 -4.74 11.82
N GLY A 137 8.50 -4.01 11.24
CA GLY A 137 8.19 -2.64 11.60
C GLY A 137 9.04 -1.62 10.83
N ARG A 138 8.52 -0.41 10.70
CA ARG A 138 9.22 0.69 10.04
C ARG A 138 10.17 1.42 10.98
N ASP A 139 11.25 1.94 10.40
CA ASP A 139 12.06 2.97 11.06
C ASP A 139 11.23 4.26 11.16
N PRO A 140 11.09 4.89 12.35
CA PRO A 140 10.27 6.08 12.52
C PRO A 140 10.62 7.22 11.54
N GLU A 141 11.90 7.36 11.18
CA GLU A 141 12.39 8.38 10.23
C GLU A 141 11.93 8.15 8.79
N THR A 142 11.53 6.92 8.45
CA THR A 142 11.04 6.56 7.11
C THR A 142 9.53 6.71 6.97
N ILE A 143 8.81 6.92 8.09
CA ILE A 143 7.37 7.14 8.10
C ILE A 143 7.10 8.58 7.59
N ARG A 144 6.49 8.68 6.41
CA ARG A 144 6.35 9.96 5.68
C ARG A 144 5.27 10.87 6.24
N PHE A 145 4.22 10.27 6.80
CA PHE A 145 3.04 10.98 7.30
C PHE A 145 2.81 10.75 8.78
N LYS A 146 2.12 11.69 9.42
CA LYS A 146 1.63 11.60 10.80
C LYS A 146 0.11 11.66 10.83
N GLU A 147 -0.45 11.32 11.99
CA GLU A 147 -1.89 11.49 12.23
C GLU A 147 -2.37 12.91 11.85
N GLY A 148 -3.48 12.96 11.11
CA GLY A 148 -4.13 14.19 10.69
C GLY A 148 -3.62 14.73 9.35
N ASP A 149 -2.58 14.14 8.77
CA ASP A 149 -2.15 14.45 7.40
C ASP A 149 -3.20 13.94 6.41
N ILE A 150 -3.53 14.77 5.42
CA ILE A 150 -4.42 14.41 4.31
C ILE A 150 -3.58 13.79 3.21
N VAL A 151 -4.00 12.62 2.74
CA VAL A 151 -3.24 11.77 1.82
C VAL A 151 -4.13 11.28 0.70
N GLU A 152 -3.49 10.78 -0.35
CA GLU A 152 -4.10 9.95 -1.38
C GLU A 152 -3.86 8.48 -1.06
N ILE A 153 -4.87 7.65 -1.29
CA ILE A 153 -4.73 6.20 -1.41
C ILE A 153 -4.87 5.87 -2.90
N ALA A 154 -3.82 5.36 -3.50
CA ALA A 154 -3.82 5.02 -4.91
C ALA A 154 -4.00 3.53 -5.12
N ASN A 155 -5.22 3.16 -5.46
CA ASN A 155 -5.57 1.82 -5.92
C ASN A 155 -5.43 1.79 -7.45
N ASP A 156 -5.22 0.60 -8.04
CA ASP A 156 -4.84 0.43 -9.45
C ASP A 156 -5.70 1.22 -10.47
N GLU A 157 -6.95 1.50 -10.14
CA GLU A 157 -7.91 2.19 -11.01
C GLU A 157 -8.42 3.53 -10.44
N PHE A 158 -8.09 3.87 -9.19
CA PHE A 158 -8.70 5.00 -8.49
C PHE A 158 -7.82 5.56 -7.39
N VAL A 159 -7.79 6.90 -7.31
CA VAL A 159 -7.15 7.64 -6.23
C VAL A 159 -8.23 8.24 -5.35
N GLU A 160 -8.21 7.93 -4.06
CA GLU A 160 -9.13 8.49 -3.07
C GLU A 160 -8.42 9.35 -2.02
N LEU A 161 -9.07 10.43 -1.58
CA LEU A 161 -8.61 11.21 -0.44
C LEU A 161 -8.96 10.53 0.88
N ALA A 162 -7.97 10.52 1.77
CA ALA A 162 -8.11 10.05 3.14
C ALA A 162 -7.38 10.97 4.12
N ILE A 163 -7.53 10.70 5.41
CA ILE A 163 -6.77 11.35 6.47
C ILE A 163 -6.14 10.30 7.38
N VAL A 164 -4.85 10.45 7.67
CA VAL A 164 -4.11 9.50 8.49
C VAL A 164 -4.67 9.48 9.90
N TRP A 165 -5.01 8.29 10.38
CA TRP A 165 -5.37 8.04 11.77
C TRP A 165 -4.22 7.38 12.53
N GLN A 166 -3.55 6.40 11.92
CA GLN A 166 -2.37 5.77 12.51
C GLN A 166 -1.31 5.49 11.46
N THR A 167 -0.07 5.55 11.91
CA THR A 167 1.12 5.21 11.12
C THR A 167 1.38 3.70 11.17
N PRO A 168 2.18 3.17 10.23
CA PRO A 168 2.66 1.79 10.31
C PRO A 168 3.38 1.52 11.63
N ALA A 169 3.32 0.27 12.09
CA ALA A 169 3.98 -0.12 13.32
C ALA A 169 5.50 0.07 13.22
N THR A 170 6.12 0.57 14.29
CA THR A 170 7.58 0.74 14.35
C THR A 170 8.28 -0.56 14.69
N LYS A 171 9.60 -0.60 14.49
CA LYS A 171 10.43 -1.74 14.90
C LYS A 171 10.30 -2.05 16.40
N GLU A 172 10.19 -1.03 17.25
CA GLU A 172 9.99 -1.23 18.69
C GLU A 172 8.66 -1.90 18.99
N GLN A 173 7.59 -1.55 18.26
CA GLN A 173 6.27 -2.15 18.45
C GLN A 173 6.21 -3.59 17.94
N MET A 174 6.91 -3.90 16.85
CA MET A 174 6.94 -5.24 16.28
C MET A 174 7.87 -6.20 17.04
N LYS A 175 8.84 -5.70 17.80
CA LYS A 175 9.83 -6.53 18.49
C LYS A 175 9.22 -7.59 19.43
N PRO A 176 8.29 -7.28 20.35
CA PRO A 176 7.66 -8.30 21.20
C PRO A 176 6.93 -9.41 20.43
N ILE A 177 6.37 -9.08 19.26
CA ILE A 177 5.71 -10.05 18.37
C ILE A 177 6.75 -11.02 17.83
N TRP A 178 7.83 -10.51 17.24
CA TRP A 178 8.91 -11.35 16.72
C TRP A 178 9.63 -12.15 17.82
N ASP A 179 9.81 -11.59 19.02
CA ASP A 179 10.36 -12.31 20.18
C ASP A 179 9.46 -13.49 20.59
N ALA A 180 8.14 -13.31 20.56
CA ALA A 180 7.17 -14.37 20.85
C ALA A 180 7.08 -15.42 19.73
N LEU A 181 7.27 -15.01 18.47
CA LEU A 181 7.29 -15.89 17.31
C LEU A 181 8.60 -16.69 17.20
N GLY A 182 9.74 -16.13 17.62
CA GLY A 182 11.06 -16.76 17.64
C GLY A 182 11.31 -17.72 18.82
N GLY A 183 10.34 -17.88 19.72
CA GLY A 183 10.34 -18.87 20.80
C GLY A 183 10.06 -20.31 20.33
N ALA A 184 9.95 -21.24 21.29
CA ALA A 184 9.69 -22.66 21.04
C ALA A 184 8.28 -22.91 20.46
N THR A 185 8.10 -22.67 19.16
CA THR A 185 6.90 -23.10 18.44
C THR A 185 7.32 -23.70 17.11
N GLY A 186 7.56 -25.01 17.13
CA GLY A 186 7.58 -25.81 15.91
C GLY A 186 6.26 -25.67 15.16
N GLU A 187 6.34 -25.84 13.83
CA GLU A 187 5.21 -25.92 12.90
C GLU A 187 4.38 -24.63 12.69
N LYS A 188 4.90 -23.42 12.96
CA LYS A 188 4.20 -22.19 12.53
C LYS A 188 4.25 -22.03 11.01
N PHE A 189 3.12 -21.68 10.42
CA PHE A 189 2.98 -21.44 8.98
C PHE A 189 3.52 -20.05 8.62
N PRO A 190 4.15 -19.90 7.44
CA PRO A 190 4.57 -18.58 6.94
C PRO A 190 3.43 -17.56 6.87
N ASP A 191 2.19 -18.05 6.66
CA ASP A 191 0.99 -17.22 6.63
C ASP A 191 0.63 -16.59 7.99
N ASN A 192 1.27 -17.02 9.09
CA ASN A 192 1.06 -16.48 10.43
C ASN A 192 2.16 -15.48 10.85
N TYR A 193 3.12 -15.16 9.98
CA TYR A 193 4.11 -14.13 10.26
C TYR A 193 3.59 -12.75 9.85
N PRO A 194 4.02 -11.67 10.53
CA PRO A 194 3.80 -10.32 10.04
C PRO A 194 4.30 -10.16 8.60
N ASP A 195 3.42 -9.71 7.72
CA ASP A 195 3.67 -9.69 6.28
C ASP A 195 3.35 -8.34 5.63
N ILE A 196 3.22 -8.32 4.31
CA ILE A 196 2.95 -7.10 3.54
C ILE A 196 1.63 -6.41 3.96
N LEU A 197 0.68 -7.16 4.52
CA LEU A 197 -0.60 -6.63 5.01
C LEU A 197 -0.45 -5.86 6.32
N ASP A 198 0.66 -6.04 7.04
CA ASP A 198 0.99 -5.32 8.27
C ASP A 198 1.83 -4.05 8.01
N ASP A 199 2.48 -3.96 6.86
CA ASP A 199 3.17 -2.74 6.39
C ASP A 199 2.17 -1.70 5.84
N ARG A 200 1.30 -1.19 6.70
CA ARG A 200 0.13 -0.38 6.32
C ARG A 200 -0.07 0.88 7.17
N TYR A 201 -0.72 1.88 6.59
CA TYR A 201 -1.34 2.96 7.35
C TYR A 201 -2.74 2.56 7.81
N VAL A 202 -3.27 3.29 8.79
CA VAL A 202 -4.70 3.28 9.11
C VAL A 202 -5.24 4.67 8.83
N VAL A 203 -6.28 4.76 8.01
CA VAL A 203 -6.80 6.04 7.50
C VAL A 203 -8.31 6.12 7.64
N ALA A 204 -8.81 7.31 7.93
CA ALA A 204 -10.25 7.58 7.89
C ALA A 204 -10.63 8.10 6.49
N ILE A 205 -11.67 7.52 5.90
CA ILE A 205 -12.18 7.88 4.59
C ILE A 205 -13.61 8.44 4.67
N LEU A 206 -13.99 9.22 3.67
CA LEU A 206 -15.38 9.66 3.47
C LEU A 206 -16.10 8.65 2.59
N ASN A 207 -17.10 7.96 3.12
CA ASN A 207 -17.93 7.04 2.35
C ASN A 207 -19.40 7.50 2.34
N PRO A 208 -19.94 7.98 1.21
CA PRO A 208 -21.33 8.41 1.16
C PRO A 208 -22.25 7.19 1.07
N LEU A 209 -23.11 7.01 2.08
CA LEU A 209 -24.15 5.98 2.03
C LEU A 209 -25.44 6.49 1.41
N ASP A 210 -25.79 7.75 1.64
CA ASP A 210 -26.98 8.39 1.07
C ASP A 210 -26.81 9.92 1.03
N ALA A 211 -27.62 10.57 0.17
CA ALA A 211 -27.49 11.91 -0.40
C ALA A 211 -27.14 13.12 0.50
N ASP A 212 -26.95 12.97 1.81
CA ASP A 212 -26.41 14.02 2.70
C ASP A 212 -25.73 13.45 3.97
N VAL A 213 -25.53 12.14 4.06
CA VAL A 213 -24.94 11.45 5.23
C VAL A 213 -23.72 10.63 4.80
N PHE A 214 -22.54 11.10 5.20
CA PHE A 214 -21.31 10.31 5.10
C PHE A 214 -21.27 9.31 6.25
N CYS A 215 -21.12 8.01 5.95
CA CYS A 215 -20.50 7.13 6.92
C CYS A 215 -18.99 7.31 6.85
N ILE A 216 -18.37 7.16 8.01
CA ILE A 216 -16.94 7.17 8.12
C ILE A 216 -16.53 5.73 8.22
N ARG A 217 -15.54 5.36 7.42
CA ARG A 217 -14.94 4.03 7.50
C ARG A 217 -13.45 4.20 7.72
N THR A 218 -12.90 3.22 8.42
CA THR A 218 -11.47 3.00 8.48
C THR A 218 -11.08 2.15 7.27
N ASP A 219 -9.98 2.54 6.63
CA ASP A 219 -9.29 1.74 5.62
C ASP A 219 -7.85 1.51 6.07
N ILE A 220 -7.23 0.46 5.52
CA ILE A 220 -5.92 -0.05 5.92
C ILE A 220 -4.99 -0.21 4.71
N PRO A 221 -4.70 0.87 3.96
CA PRO A 221 -3.93 0.77 2.73
C PRO A 221 -2.47 0.37 2.99
N PRO A 222 -1.87 -0.42 2.08
CA PRO A 222 -0.43 -0.67 2.09
C PRO A 222 0.33 0.65 2.07
N THR A 223 1.44 0.69 2.78
CA THR A 223 2.20 1.93 2.95
C THR A 223 2.71 2.51 1.62
N VAL A 224 3.02 1.66 0.64
CA VAL A 224 3.46 2.07 -0.70
C VAL A 224 2.37 2.76 -1.53
N ASP A 225 1.10 2.61 -1.16
CA ASP A 225 -0.03 3.20 -1.87
C ASP A 225 -0.58 4.45 -1.20
N VAL A 226 0.07 4.92 -0.13
CA VAL A 226 -0.25 6.18 0.54
C VAL A 226 0.67 7.28 0.04
N LEU A 227 0.09 8.26 -0.68
CA LEU A 227 0.82 9.30 -1.40
C LEU A 227 0.42 10.71 -0.93
N PRO A 228 1.27 11.72 -1.14
CA PRO A 228 0.87 13.10 -0.92
C PRO A 228 -0.21 13.50 -1.95
N PRO A 229 -1.13 14.42 -1.60
CA PRO A 229 -2.11 14.93 -2.55
C PRO A 229 -1.45 15.45 -3.84
N SER A 230 -1.77 14.83 -4.97
CA SER A 230 -1.31 15.23 -6.30
C SER A 230 -2.06 16.45 -6.84
N GLN A 231 -3.23 16.74 -6.28
CA GLN A 231 -4.08 17.88 -6.63
C GLN A 231 -4.34 18.79 -5.41
N PRO A 232 -4.78 20.04 -5.60
CA PRO A 232 -5.19 20.89 -4.49
C PRO A 232 -6.42 20.34 -3.76
N VAL A 233 -6.30 20.15 -2.43
CA VAL A 233 -7.43 19.76 -1.57
C VAL A 233 -8.21 21.01 -1.14
N SER A 234 -9.52 21.04 -1.43
CA SER A 234 -10.36 22.17 -1.01
C SER A 234 -10.50 22.24 0.51
N LYS A 235 -10.63 23.46 1.06
CA LYS A 235 -10.83 23.67 2.50
C LYS A 235 -12.04 22.91 3.04
N THR A 236 -13.10 22.80 2.24
CA THR A 236 -14.33 22.07 2.58
C THR A 236 -14.06 20.57 2.71
N LEU A 237 -13.37 19.94 1.75
CA LEU A 237 -13.02 18.52 1.81
C LEU A 237 -12.09 18.23 2.99
N ALA A 238 -11.08 19.07 3.20
CA ALA A 238 -10.18 18.95 4.35
C ALA A 238 -10.93 19.04 5.69
N ALA A 239 -11.92 19.93 5.80
CA ALA A 239 -12.75 20.03 7.00
C ALA A 239 -13.63 18.79 7.21
N LYS A 240 -14.19 18.22 6.14
CA LYS A 240 -14.96 16.97 6.19
C LYS A 240 -14.09 15.79 6.65
N LEU A 241 -12.88 15.64 6.10
CA LEU A 241 -11.93 14.60 6.51
C LEU A 241 -11.51 14.74 7.98
N ARG A 242 -11.20 15.95 8.44
CA ARG A 242 -10.89 16.17 9.87
C ARG A 242 -12.08 15.87 10.78
N LYS A 243 -13.32 16.12 10.33
CA LYS A 243 -14.52 15.70 11.04
C LYS A 243 -14.61 14.16 11.07
N ALA A 244 -14.30 13.50 9.96
CA ALA A 244 -14.28 12.05 9.87
C ALA A 244 -13.33 11.43 10.90
N LEU A 245 -12.06 11.85 10.91
CA LEU A 245 -11.06 11.38 11.88
C LEU A 245 -11.53 11.53 13.33
N ARG A 246 -12.13 12.67 13.69
CA ARG A 246 -12.65 12.91 15.04
C ARG A 246 -13.79 11.98 15.42
N GLN A 247 -14.60 11.55 14.45
CA GLN A 247 -15.72 10.64 14.71
C GLN A 247 -15.24 9.18 14.72
N THR A 248 -14.32 8.77 13.83
CA THR A 248 -13.63 7.47 13.92
C THR A 248 -13.04 7.27 15.31
N LYS A 249 -12.33 8.28 15.84
CA LYS A 249 -11.74 8.24 17.18
C LYS A 249 -12.74 8.09 18.34
N LYS A 250 -14.02 8.38 18.12
CA LYS A 250 -15.08 8.19 19.13
C LYS A 250 -15.72 6.80 19.02
N GLU A 251 -15.74 6.24 17.82
CA GLU A 251 -16.43 5.00 17.49
C GLU A 251 -15.49 3.80 17.56
N GLU A 252 -14.19 4.01 17.37
CA GLU A 252 -13.18 2.96 17.26
C GLU A 252 -11.98 3.20 18.17
N CYS A 253 -11.42 2.11 18.67
CA CYS A 253 -10.24 2.10 19.54
C CYS A 253 -8.98 2.01 18.67
N PRO A 254 -8.03 2.95 18.76
CA PRO A 254 -6.84 2.89 17.91
C PRO A 254 -5.99 1.63 18.16
N GLU A 255 -5.98 1.13 19.39
CA GLU A 255 -5.28 -0.08 19.80
C GLU A 255 -5.76 -1.35 19.08
N ASN A 256 -6.90 -1.31 18.37
CA ASN A 256 -7.38 -2.45 17.58
C ASN A 256 -6.58 -2.63 16.27
N TYR A 257 -5.81 -1.63 15.85
CA TYR A 257 -5.09 -1.64 14.57
C TYR A 257 -3.57 -1.76 14.72
N VAL A 258 -3.06 -1.63 15.95
CA VAL A 258 -1.67 -1.92 16.27
C VAL A 258 -1.53 -3.44 16.36
N PRO A 259 -0.65 -4.09 15.57
CA PRO A 259 -0.41 -5.52 15.68
C PRO A 259 -0.04 -5.92 17.11
N LYS A 260 -0.56 -7.05 17.58
CA LYS A 260 -0.28 -7.60 18.91
C LYS A 260 0.16 -9.04 18.81
N VAL A 261 0.78 -9.52 19.88
CA VAL A 261 1.28 -10.90 19.98
C VAL A 261 0.14 -11.90 19.75
N GLU A 262 -1.05 -11.61 20.28
CA GLU A 262 -2.23 -12.47 20.19
C GLU A 262 -2.78 -12.62 18.75
N ASP A 263 -2.43 -11.71 17.84
CA ASP A 263 -2.87 -11.79 16.45
C ASP A 263 -2.13 -12.88 15.66
N PHE A 264 -1.00 -13.38 16.18
CA PHE A 264 -0.08 -14.30 15.48
C PHE A 264 0.20 -15.62 16.22
N ILE A 265 -0.49 -15.88 17.34
CA ILE A 265 -0.31 -17.09 18.18
C ILE A 265 -1.57 -17.97 18.17
#